data_AF-A0A645IEW4-F1
#
_entry.id   AF-A0A645IEW4-F1
#
_cell.length_a   1.000
_cell.length_b   1.000
_cell.length_c   1.000
_cell.angle_alpha   90.00
_cell.angle_beta   90.00
_cell.angle_gamma   90.00
#
_symmetry.space_group_name_H-M   'P 1'
#
loop_
_entity.id
_entity.type
_entity.pdbx_description
1 polymer ?
#
loop_
_entity_poly.entity_id
_entity_poly.type
_entity_poly.pdbx_seq_one_letter_code
_entity_poly.pdbx_strand_id
1 'polypeptide(L)' 'MHKKVVSANVLEKQDTLAQLVAKYNLLTLPVVDDEEHLLGMVTADDALDKIIPTAWKKRLPRFYYYDRS' A
#
# COMPACT_ATOMS: atom_id res chain seq x y z
N MET A 1 -14.66 18.89 -5.81
CA MET A 1 -14.68 17.51 -6.32
C MET A 1 -13.34 17.25 -7.02
N HIS A 2 -12.52 16.33 -6.49
CA HIS A 2 -11.23 16.00 -7.11
C HIS A 2 -11.47 15.06 -8.30
N LYS A 3 -10.90 15.37 -9.46
CA LYS A 3 -11.32 14.82 -10.75
C LYS A 3 -10.65 13.51 -11.17
N LYS A 4 -9.82 12.90 -10.32
CA LYS A 4 -9.16 11.61 -10.61
C LYS A 4 -8.71 10.94 -9.31
N VAL A 5 -9.32 9.83 -8.96
CA VAL A 5 -8.88 8.98 -7.85
C VAL A 5 -7.84 8.02 -8.40
N VAL A 6 -6.70 7.91 -7.73
CA VAL A 6 -5.70 6.88 -8.05
C VAL A 6 -6.11 5.63 -7.26
N SER A 7 -6.44 4.55 -7.95
CA SER A 7 -6.76 3.24 -7.40
C SER A 7 -5.84 2.17 -7.99
N ALA A 8 -5.82 1.00 -7.37
CA ALA A 8 -5.17 -0.19 -7.89
C ALA A 8 -6.19 -1.33 -8.03
N ASN A 9 -5.97 -2.22 -8.99
CA ASN A 9 -6.76 -3.44 -9.11
C ASN A 9 -6.34 -4.46 -8.04
N VAL A 10 -7.27 -5.31 -7.60
CA VAL A 10 -7.02 -6.34 -6.58
C VAL A 10 -5.94 -7.36 -6.95
N LEU A 11 -5.66 -7.55 -8.24
CA LEU A 11 -4.65 -8.48 -8.75
C LEU A 11 -3.26 -7.83 -8.94
N GLU A 12 -3.12 -6.53 -8.65
CA GLU A 12 -1.85 -5.83 -8.71
C GLU A 12 -0.84 -6.38 -7.70
N LYS A 13 0.45 -6.37 -8.09
CA LYS A 13 1.52 -6.80 -7.18
C LYS A 13 1.75 -5.75 -6.09
N GLN A 14 2.16 -6.21 -4.91
CA GLN A 14 2.48 -5.35 -3.76
C GLN A 14 3.53 -4.28 -4.10
N ASP A 15 4.53 -4.61 -4.92
CA ASP A 15 5.54 -3.64 -5.38
C ASP A 15 4.92 -2.51 -6.19
N THR A 16 3.88 -2.78 -6.99
CA THR A 16 3.15 -1.73 -7.72
C THR A 16 2.42 -0.80 -6.74
N LEU A 17 1.79 -1.35 -5.70
CA LEU A 17 1.11 -0.56 -4.67
C LEU A 17 2.10 0.39 -3.97
N ALA A 18 3.27 -0.12 -3.59
CA ALA A 18 4.34 0.67 -2.99
C ALA A 18 4.80 1.81 -3.91
N GLN A 19 4.97 1.52 -5.21
CA GLN A 19 5.33 2.53 -6.21
C GLN A 19 4.25 3.60 -6.36
N LEU A 20 2.97 3.23 -6.41
CA LEU A 20 1.86 4.18 -6.52
C LEU A 20 1.75 5.09 -5.29
N VAL A 21 1.84 4.50 -4.10
CA VAL A 21 1.85 5.23 -2.82
C VAL A 21 2.97 6.25 -2.79
N ALA A 22 4.20 5.84 -3.12
CA ALA A 22 5.37 6.72 -3.12
C ALA A 22 5.29 7.80 -4.22
N LYS A 23 4.90 7.42 -5.45
CA LYS A 23 4.83 8.31 -6.61
C LYS A 23 3.85 9.46 -6.40
N TYR A 24 2.71 9.19 -5.75
CA TYR A 24 1.64 10.16 -5.56
C TYR A 24 1.52 10.67 -4.12
N ASN A 25 2.46 10.31 -3.24
CA ASN A 25 2.47 10.67 -1.81
C ASN A 25 1.13 10.38 -1.12
N LEU A 26 0.60 9.18 -1.35
CA LEU A 26 -0.73 8.76 -0.85
C LEU A 26 -0.61 8.25 0.59
N LEU A 27 -1.59 8.59 1.44
CA LEU A 27 -1.75 7.95 2.75
C LEU A 27 -2.47 6.59 2.63
N THR A 28 -3.35 6.47 1.64
CA THR A 28 -4.16 5.29 1.37
C THR A 28 -4.35 5.12 -0.13
N LEU A 29 -4.39 3.88 -0.60
CA LEU A 29 -4.65 3.49 -1.99
C LEU A 29 -5.91 2.62 -2.04
N PRO A 30 -7.02 3.12 -2.64
CA PRO A 30 -8.22 2.32 -2.89
C PRO A 30 -7.91 1.12 -3.78
N VAL A 31 -8.49 -0.03 -3.45
CA VAL A 31 -8.41 -1.27 -4.23
C VAL A 31 -9.76 -1.57 -4.83
N VAL A 32 -9.77 -1.78 -6.15
CA VAL A 32 -10.99 -2.05 -6.93
C VAL A 32 -10.89 -3.38 -7.68
N ASP A 33 -12.03 -3.92 -8.11
CA ASP A 33 -12.09 -5.02 -9.07
C ASP A 33 -11.99 -4.52 -10.53
N ASP A 34 -12.19 -5.43 -11.49
CA ASP A 34 -12.16 -5.12 -12.93
C ASP A 34 -13.35 -4.25 -13.40
N GLU A 35 -14.42 -4.19 -12.62
CA GLU A 35 -15.63 -3.39 -12.87
C GLU A 35 -15.58 -2.03 -12.14
N GLU A 36 -14.43 -1.66 -11.57
CA GLU A 36 -14.18 -0.46 -10.77
C GLU A 36 -14.98 -0.39 -9.45
N HIS A 37 -15.48 -1.52 -8.93
CA HIS A 37 -16.11 -1.55 -7.61
C HIS A 37 -15.06 -1.50 -6.51
N LEU A 38 -15.29 -0.63 -5.52
CA LEU A 38 -14.42 -0.51 -4.35
C LEU A 38 -14.50 -1.78 -3.48
N LEU A 39 -13.39 -2.50 -3.40
CA LEU A 39 -13.26 -3.67 -2.53
C LEU A 39 -12.68 -3.31 -1.16
N GLY A 40 -11.85 -2.27 -1.10
CA GLY A 40 -11.20 -1.84 0.13
C GLY A 40 -10.10 -0.81 -0.09
N MET A 41 -9.16 -0.73 0.85
CA MET A 41 -8.03 0.18 0.77
C MET A 41 -6.77 -0.45 1.39
N VAL A 42 -5.62 -0.04 0.89
CA VAL A 42 -4.30 -0.32 1.47
C VAL A 42 -3.73 0.97 2.04
N THR A 43 -3.16 0.92 3.24
CA THR A 43 -2.50 2.07 3.87
C THR A 43 -1.03 2.15 3.44
N ALA A 44 -0.44 3.34 3.52
CA ALA A 44 0.94 3.56 3.10
C ALA A 44 1.95 2.71 3.90
N ASP A 45 1.72 2.48 5.19
CA ASP A 45 2.56 1.61 6.02
C ASP A 45 2.54 0.15 5.55
N ASP A 46 1.36 -0.40 5.25
CA ASP A 46 1.20 -1.76 4.73
C ASP A 46 1.86 -1.92 3.34
N ALA A 47 1.70 -0.93 2.46
CA ALA A 47 2.31 -0.94 1.13
C ALA A 47 3.85 -0.86 1.19
N LEU A 48 4.40 -0.08 2.13
CA LEU A 48 5.84 0.14 2.24
C LEU A 48 6.57 -0.96 3.04
N ASP A 49 5.90 -1.71 3.92
CA ASP A 49 6.55 -2.74 4.74
C ASP A 49 7.28 -3.81 3.89
N LYS A 50 6.77 -4.13 2.71
CA LYS A 50 7.35 -5.16 1.83
C LYS A 50 8.62 -4.73 1.10
N ILE A 51 8.78 -3.43 0.88
CA ILE A 51 9.97 -2.88 0.21
C ILE A 51 11.09 -2.53 1.20
N ILE A 52 10.80 -2.45 2.50
CA ILE A 52 11.82 -2.17 3.52
C ILE A 52 12.72 -3.41 3.68
N PRO A 53 14.04 -3.27 3.43
CA PRO A 53 14.97 -4.38 3.62
C PRO A 53 14.88 -4.92 5.05
N THR A 54 14.90 -6.25 5.18
CA THR A 54 14.86 -6.95 6.48
C THR A 54 15.97 -6.49 7.44
N ALA A 55 17.12 -6.06 6.89
CA ALA A 55 18.22 -5.47 7.65
C ALA A 55 17.83 -4.17 8.37
N TRP A 56 16.94 -3.36 7.78
CA TRP A 56 16.46 -2.12 8.38
C TRP A 56 15.30 -2.35 9.34
N LYS A 57 14.50 -3.41 9.12
CA LYS A 57 13.44 -3.81 10.06
C LYS A 57 14.00 -4.01 11.47
N LYS A 58 15.18 -4.63 11.62
CA LYS A 58 15.95 -4.80 12.89
C LYS A 58 16.13 -3.55 13.75
N ARG A 59 16.05 -2.36 13.15
CA ARG A 59 16.23 -1.06 13.83
C ARG A 59 14.94 -0.26 13.97
N LEU A 60 13.83 -0.74 13.41
CA LEU A 60 12.54 -0.07 13.56
C LEU A 60 11.97 -0.30 14.96
N PRO A 61 11.27 0.71 15.52
CA PRO A 61 10.51 0.53 16.75
C PRO A 61 9.59 -0.69 16.70
N ARG A 62 9.35 -1.29 17.86
CA ARG A 62 8.58 -2.54 18.03
C ARG A 62 7.19 -2.54 17.37
N PHE A 63 6.59 -1.38 17.13
CA PHE A 63 5.29 -1.25 16.46
C PHE A 63 5.30 -1.55 14.96
N TYR A 64 6.46 -1.51 14.29
CA TYR A 64 6.61 -1.92 12.87
C TYR A 64 6.78 -3.44 12.69
N TYR A 65 6.77 -4.20 13.77
CA TYR A 65 6.92 -5.66 13.77
C TYR A 65 5.60 -6.38 14.01
N TYR A 66 4.47 -5.75 13.68
CA TYR A 66 3.20 -6.43 13.81
C TYR A 66 3.12 -7.54 12.76
N ASP A 67 3.49 -8.75 13.18
CA ASP A 67 3.18 -9.97 12.49
C ASP A 67 1.66 -10.09 12.40
N ARG A 68 1.09 -9.70 11.26
CA ARG A 68 -0.30 -9.99 10.91
C ARG A 68 -0.32 -11.42 10.39
N SER A 69 -0.42 -12.36 11.33
CA SER A 69 -0.74 -13.77 11.09
C SER A 69 -2.03 -13.93 10.30
#